data_AF-A0A1B7TJY7-F1
#
_entry.id   AF-A0A1B7TJY7-F1
#
_cell.length_a   1.000
_cell.length_b   1.000
_cell.length_c   1.000
_cell.angle_alpha   90.00
_cell.angle_beta   90.00
_cell.angle_gamma   90.00
#
_symmetry.space_group_name_H-M   'P 1'
#
loop_
_entity.id
_entity.type
_entity.pdbx_description
1 polymer ?
#
loop_
_entity_poly.entity_id
_entity_poly.type
_entity_poly.pdbx_seq_one_letter_code
_entity_poly.pdbx_strand_id
1 'polypeptide(L)'
;MLLEIPAAIKQKSNKILTNSNINLNEDVEVNLQTCLEMKQLTHILKKLRHLSDDTLETNLNDSELPNLQYRLNQCKKVVSNELFPTWEIRDTILNQCKEELSNYKQRLDQSHNSNSANDKTMIMDSNNNLDPYSKRDLVKKTTSYYVDYNASTKWLEQQIGVENIIREKSVVTLKNNCNDNIEYMKQFNLFCKKK
;
A
#
# COMPACT_ATOMS: atom_id res chain seq x y z
N MET A 1 26.04 28.00 -27.51
CA MET A 1 27.04 26.96 -27.22
C MET A 1 26.26 25.66 -27.08
N LEU A 2 26.24 24.88 -28.16
CA LEU A 2 25.61 23.56 -28.26
C LEU A 2 26.58 22.53 -27.67
N LEU A 3 26.07 21.59 -26.88
CA LEU A 3 26.82 20.39 -26.50
C LEU A 3 25.99 19.17 -26.89
N GLU A 4 26.62 18.35 -27.72
CA GLU A 4 26.06 17.24 -28.49
C GLU A 4 25.80 15.99 -27.65
N ILE A 5 24.81 15.21 -28.10
CA ILE A 5 24.43 13.91 -27.54
C ILE A 5 25.21 12.80 -28.27
N PRO A 6 25.87 11.86 -27.58
CA PRO A 6 26.47 10.70 -28.23
C PRO A 6 25.42 9.74 -28.78
N ALA A 7 25.53 9.45 -30.06
CA ALA A 7 24.71 8.49 -30.78
C ALA A 7 25.12 7.04 -30.45
N ALA A 8 24.27 6.33 -29.70
CA ALA A 8 24.25 4.87 -29.69
C ALA A 8 22.81 4.36 -29.51
N ILE A 9 21.98 4.59 -30.52
CA ILE A 9 20.79 3.78 -30.79
C ILE A 9 21.09 2.93 -32.02
N LYS A 10 21.11 1.61 -31.84
CA LYS A 10 20.76 0.53 -32.79
C LYS A 10 21.01 -0.77 -31.99
N GLN A 11 20.05 -1.61 -31.63
CA GLN A 11 18.84 -2.00 -32.35
C GLN A 11 17.70 -2.41 -31.40
N LYS A 12 16.49 -2.03 -31.80
CA LYS A 12 15.20 -2.51 -31.32
C LYS A 12 14.90 -3.92 -31.88
N SER A 13 14.18 -4.70 -31.07
CA SER A 13 13.26 -5.83 -31.35
C SER A 13 13.71 -7.10 -30.60
N ASN A 14 12.98 -7.70 -29.66
CA ASN A 14 11.60 -7.59 -29.15
C ASN A 14 11.66 -7.82 -27.61
N LYS A 15 11.24 -6.90 -26.74
CA LYS A 15 9.86 -6.66 -26.30
C LYS A 15 9.23 -7.87 -25.59
N ILE A 16 9.63 -8.14 -24.34
CA ILE A 16 8.75 -8.32 -23.17
C ILE A 16 9.49 -7.68 -21.97
N LEU A 17 8.96 -6.54 -21.55
CA LEU A 17 9.13 -5.80 -20.29
C LEU A 17 10.02 -6.41 -19.20
N THR A 18 11.33 -6.29 -19.34
CA THR A 18 12.22 -6.02 -18.20
C THR A 18 12.36 -4.50 -18.08
N ASN A 19 11.76 -3.88 -17.06
CA ASN A 19 12.19 -2.59 -16.47
C ASN A 19 11.11 -1.99 -15.55
N SER A 20 11.27 -2.17 -14.24
CA SER A 20 11.78 -1.06 -13.44
C SER A 20 12.40 -1.65 -12.17
N ASN A 21 13.69 -1.40 -11.98
CA ASN A 21 14.34 -1.42 -10.68
C ASN A 21 13.59 -0.43 -9.78
N ILE A 22 12.48 -0.86 -9.19
CA ILE A 22 12.05 -0.31 -7.92
C ILE A 22 13.05 -0.93 -6.95
N ASN A 23 13.99 -0.12 -6.46
CA ASN A 23 14.76 -0.50 -5.30
C ASN A 23 13.75 -0.57 -4.15
N LEU A 24 13.14 -1.75 -3.94
CA LEU A 24 12.07 -1.96 -2.94
C LEU A 24 12.55 -1.70 -1.50
N ASN A 25 13.85 -1.47 -1.32
CA ASN A 25 14.50 -1.11 -0.06
C ASN A 25 14.63 0.41 0.16
N GLU A 26 14.28 1.27 -0.81
CA GLU A 26 14.35 2.73 -0.69
C GLU A 26 12.97 3.36 -0.99
N ASP A 27 12.39 3.97 0.04
CA ASP A 27 11.54 5.17 0.01
C ASP A 27 10.08 5.08 -0.48
N VAL A 28 9.28 4.14 0.04
CA VAL A 28 7.85 4.47 0.26
C VAL A 28 7.72 5.13 1.62
N GLU A 29 7.94 6.44 1.68
CA GLU A 29 7.69 7.22 2.90
C GLU A 29 6.17 7.32 3.13
N VAL A 30 5.64 6.43 3.96
CA VAL A 30 4.24 6.46 4.38
C VAL A 30 4.09 7.48 5.50
N ASN A 31 3.54 8.63 5.16
CA ASN A 31 3.17 9.67 6.11
C ASN A 31 1.65 9.90 6.09
N LEU A 32 1.15 10.69 7.05
CA LEU A 32 -0.28 10.99 7.15
C LEU A 32 -0.86 11.55 5.84
N GLN A 33 -0.14 12.43 5.15
CA GLN A 33 -0.62 13.04 3.90
C GLN A 33 -0.85 11.97 2.84
N THR A 34 0.09 11.03 2.69
CA THR A 34 -0.02 9.91 1.76
C THR A 34 -1.20 8.99 2.11
N CYS A 35 -1.46 8.77 3.40
CA CYS A 35 -2.61 7.96 3.87
C CYS A 35 -3.96 8.66 3.68
N LEU A 36 -3.99 10.00 3.73
CA LEU A 36 -5.16 10.79 3.35
C LEU A 36 -5.33 10.81 1.82
N GLU A 37 -4.23 10.85 1.06
CA GLU A 37 -4.19 10.78 -0.40
C GLU A 37 -4.24 9.34 -0.95
N MET A 38 -5.37 8.67 -0.69
CA MET A 38 -5.66 7.27 -1.07
C MET A 38 -5.27 6.87 -2.51
N LYS A 39 -5.32 7.80 -3.47
CA LYS A 39 -5.04 7.54 -4.89
C LYS A 39 -3.61 7.06 -5.12
N GLN A 40 -2.64 7.69 -4.46
CA GLN A 40 -1.22 7.37 -4.65
C GLN A 40 -0.92 5.97 -4.13
N LEU A 41 -1.37 5.67 -2.91
CA LEU A 41 -1.23 4.35 -2.30
C LEU A 41 -1.94 3.27 -3.11
N THR A 42 -3.13 3.55 -3.63
CA THR A 42 -3.86 2.60 -4.49
C THR A 42 -3.03 2.22 -5.71
N HIS A 43 -2.37 3.19 -6.35
CA HIS A 43 -1.51 2.93 -7.50
C HIS A 43 -0.27 2.09 -7.11
N ILE A 44 0.37 2.41 -5.98
CA ILE A 44 1.53 1.65 -5.48
C ILE A 44 1.13 0.20 -5.17
N LEU A 45 0.06 -0.01 -4.40
CA LEU A 45 -0.43 -1.35 -4.05
C LEU A 45 -0.78 -2.15 -5.31
N LYS A 46 -1.45 -1.52 -6.29
CA LYS A 46 -1.75 -2.16 -7.58
C LYS A 46 -0.47 -2.58 -8.31
N LYS A 47 0.56 -1.73 -8.33
CA LYS A 47 1.84 -2.07 -8.95
C LYS A 47 2.51 -3.25 -8.23
N LEU A 48 2.50 -3.27 -6.91
CA LEU A 48 3.06 -4.37 -6.11
C LEU A 48 2.34 -5.70 -6.35
N ARG A 49 1.00 -5.67 -6.47
CA ARG A 49 0.19 -6.85 -6.83
C ARG A 49 0.53 -7.34 -8.24
N HIS A 50 0.63 -6.43 -9.20
CA HIS A 50 0.99 -6.78 -10.57
C HIS A 50 2.37 -7.44 -10.66
N LEU A 51 3.33 -7.01 -9.85
CA LEU A 51 4.69 -7.57 -9.84
C LEU A 51 4.79 -8.96 -9.21
N SER A 52 3.74 -9.43 -8.54
CA SER A 52 3.78 -10.70 -7.79
C SER A 52 2.55 -11.56 -8.07
N ASP A 53 1.40 -11.18 -7.52
CA ASP A 53 0.18 -11.98 -7.54
C ASP A 53 -0.45 -12.11 -8.93
N ASP A 54 -0.51 -11.03 -9.73
CA ASP A 54 -1.19 -11.07 -11.05
C ASP A 54 -0.40 -11.87 -12.09
N THR A 55 0.93 -11.90 -11.96
CA THR A 55 1.84 -12.66 -12.84
C THR A 55 2.18 -14.05 -12.28
N LEU A 56 1.64 -14.42 -11.11
CA LEU A 56 2.04 -15.61 -10.37
C LEU A 56 1.89 -16.89 -11.20
N GLU A 57 0.74 -17.07 -11.85
CA GLU A 57 0.47 -18.27 -12.65
C GLU A 57 1.41 -18.37 -13.86
N THR A 58 1.69 -17.24 -14.51
CA THR A 58 2.65 -17.17 -15.62
C THR A 58 4.07 -17.49 -15.15
N ASN A 59 4.49 -16.95 -14.01
CA ASN A 59 5.83 -17.16 -13.46
C ASN A 59 6.05 -18.61 -13.00
N LEU A 60 4.98 -19.34 -12.66
CA LEU A 60 5.04 -20.74 -12.25
C LEU A 60 5.02 -21.73 -13.44
N ASN A 61 4.47 -21.33 -14.59
CA ASN A 61 4.23 -22.19 -15.75
C ASN A 61 5.21 -21.97 -16.93
N ASP A 62 6.47 -21.63 -16.66
CA ASP A 62 7.48 -21.22 -17.65
C ASP A 62 8.01 -22.36 -18.57
N SER A 63 7.33 -23.51 -18.67
CA SER A 63 7.75 -24.62 -19.54
C SER A 63 6.59 -25.54 -19.92
N GLU A 64 6.62 -26.06 -21.15
CA GLU A 64 5.60 -26.99 -21.67
C GLU A 64 5.57 -28.33 -20.92
N LEU A 65 6.71 -28.83 -20.41
CA LEU A 65 6.84 -30.10 -19.67
C LEU A 65 8.06 -30.09 -18.70
N PRO A 66 8.07 -29.25 -17.66
CA PRO A 66 9.20 -29.17 -16.75
C PRO A 66 9.30 -30.41 -15.86
N ASN A 67 10.53 -30.89 -15.65
CA ASN A 67 10.77 -31.94 -14.65
C ASN A 67 10.37 -31.45 -13.23
N LEU A 68 10.05 -32.39 -12.34
CA LEU A 68 9.55 -32.07 -11.00
C LEU A 68 10.51 -31.17 -10.20
N GLN A 69 11.82 -31.38 -10.33
CA GLN A 69 12.83 -30.62 -9.59
C GLN A 69 12.89 -29.15 -10.04
N TYR A 70 12.78 -28.91 -11.35
CA TYR A 70 12.70 -27.57 -11.91
C TYR A 70 11.45 -26.84 -11.39
N ARG A 71 10.28 -27.50 -11.42
CA ARG A 71 9.04 -26.92 -10.88
C ARG A 71 9.18 -26.53 -9.42
N LEU A 72 9.73 -27.41 -8.58
CA LEU A 72 9.92 -27.14 -7.16
C LEU A 72 10.89 -25.99 -6.90
N ASN A 73 12.00 -25.92 -7.66
CA ASN A 73 12.95 -24.83 -7.55
C ASN A 73 12.33 -23.49 -7.99
N GLN A 74 11.53 -23.50 -9.06
CA GLN A 74 10.83 -22.31 -9.54
C GLN A 74 9.79 -21.83 -8.52
N CYS A 75 8.98 -22.73 -7.99
CA CYS A 75 8.05 -22.44 -6.89
C CYS A 75 8.76 -21.80 -5.69
N LYS A 76 9.88 -22.39 -5.25
CA LYS A 76 10.68 -21.83 -4.15
C LYS A 76 11.16 -20.42 -4.48
N LYS A 77 11.70 -20.20 -5.68
CA LYS A 77 12.21 -18.91 -6.13
C LYS A 77 11.11 -17.83 -6.16
N VAL A 78 9.98 -18.13 -6.78
CA VAL A 78 8.84 -17.19 -6.90
C VAL A 78 8.31 -16.84 -5.52
N VAL A 79 8.13 -17.82 -4.63
CA VAL A 79 7.64 -17.57 -3.27
C VAL A 79 8.64 -16.72 -2.46
N SER A 80 9.92 -17.10 -2.43
CA SER A 80 10.90 -16.43 -1.57
C SER A 80 11.34 -15.07 -2.07
N ASN A 81 11.44 -14.88 -3.38
CA ASN A 81 12.09 -13.71 -3.97
C ASN A 81 11.09 -12.69 -4.52
N GLU A 82 9.88 -13.12 -4.86
CA GLU A 82 8.87 -12.24 -5.49
C GLU A 82 7.70 -12.04 -4.53
N LEU A 83 7.05 -13.14 -4.11
CA LEU A 83 5.79 -13.06 -3.37
C LEU A 83 5.96 -12.52 -1.94
N PHE A 84 6.88 -13.09 -1.15
CA PHE A 84 7.06 -12.65 0.24
C PHE A 84 7.53 -11.20 0.39
N PRO A 85 8.55 -10.73 -0.34
CA PRO A 85 9.00 -9.35 -0.20
C PRO A 85 7.91 -8.35 -0.59
N THR A 86 7.15 -8.61 -1.66
CA THR A 86 6.08 -7.68 -2.06
C THR A 86 4.94 -7.67 -1.04
N TRP A 87 4.59 -8.81 -0.46
CA TRP A 87 3.54 -8.90 0.56
C TRP A 87 3.94 -8.20 1.85
N GLU A 88 5.20 -8.33 2.27
CA GLU A 88 5.74 -7.65 3.44
C GLU A 88 5.69 -6.13 3.28
N ILE A 89 6.06 -5.63 2.10
CA ILE A 89 6.00 -4.19 1.79
C ILE A 89 4.56 -3.70 1.81
N ARG A 90 3.61 -4.43 1.21
CA ARG A 90 2.19 -4.05 1.23
C ARG A 90 1.64 -4.01 2.65
N ASP A 91 1.98 -5.00 3.48
CA ASP A 91 1.57 -4.99 4.89
C ASP A 91 2.18 -3.84 5.67
N THR A 92 3.44 -3.53 5.42
CA THR A 92 4.13 -2.40 6.05
C THR A 92 3.42 -1.10 5.72
N ILE A 93 3.08 -0.88 4.45
CA ILE A 93 2.33 0.30 4.01
C ILE A 93 0.97 0.41 4.70
N LEU A 94 0.20 -0.69 4.72
CA LEU A 94 -1.13 -0.70 5.33
C LEU A 94 -1.07 -0.50 6.85
N ASN A 95 -0.10 -1.11 7.54
CA ASN A 95 0.08 -0.96 8.97
C ASN A 95 0.53 0.45 9.35
N GLN A 96 1.49 1.04 8.62
CA GLN A 96 1.90 2.42 8.83
C GLN A 96 0.74 3.38 8.64
N CYS A 97 -0.10 3.19 7.61
CA CYS A 97 -1.30 4.02 7.46
C CYS A 97 -2.32 3.82 8.57
N LYS A 98 -2.46 2.61 9.10
CA LYS A 98 -3.31 2.34 10.26
C LYS A 98 -2.85 3.14 11.48
N GLU A 99 -1.55 3.15 11.75
CA GLU A 99 -0.95 3.89 12.86
C GLU A 99 -1.08 5.40 12.67
N GLU A 100 -0.74 5.93 11.49
CA GLU A 100 -0.87 7.36 11.17
C GLU A 100 -2.30 7.87 11.29
N LEU A 101 -3.29 7.11 10.78
CA LEU A 101 -4.70 7.46 10.90
C LEU A 101 -5.18 7.37 12.36
N SER A 102 -4.71 6.40 13.14
CA SER A 102 -5.02 6.31 14.58
C SER A 102 -4.48 7.52 15.34
N ASN A 103 -3.23 7.90 15.09
CA ASN A 103 -2.59 9.09 15.68
C ASN A 103 -3.30 10.37 15.23
N TYR A 104 -3.74 10.43 13.97
CA TYR A 104 -4.52 11.56 13.46
C TYR A 104 -5.87 11.69 14.14
N LYS A 105 -6.61 10.59 14.34
CA LYS A 105 -7.86 10.60 15.11
C LYS A 105 -7.65 11.10 16.53
N GLN A 106 -6.63 10.61 17.24
CA GLN A 106 -6.34 11.07 18.59
C GLN A 106 -6.10 12.59 18.65
N ARG A 107 -5.38 13.14 17.66
CA ARG A 107 -5.16 14.60 17.53
C ARG A 107 -6.47 15.36 17.25
N LEU A 108 -7.35 14.82 16.41
CA LEU A 108 -8.68 15.41 16.14
C LEU A 108 -9.56 15.40 17.39
N ASP A 109 -9.63 14.28 18.10
CA ASP A 109 -10.42 14.12 19.32
C ASP A 109 -9.94 15.08 20.42
N GLN A 110 -8.62 15.22 20.59
CA GLN A 110 -8.02 16.17 21.54
C GLN A 110 -8.39 17.61 21.21
N SER A 111 -8.23 18.03 19.94
CA SER A 111 -8.55 19.38 19.47
C SER A 111 -10.03 19.74 19.71
N HIS A 112 -10.94 18.77 19.51
CA HIS A 112 -12.36 18.95 19.76
C HIS A 112 -12.72 19.08 21.23
N ASN A 113 -12.15 18.22 22.09
CA ASN A 113 -12.44 18.23 23.51
C ASN A 113 -11.89 19.50 24.20
N SER A 114 -10.73 20.00 23.78
CA SER A 114 -10.17 21.27 24.28
C SER A 114 -11.00 22.50 23.90
N ASN A 115 -11.65 22.47 22.73
CA ASN A 115 -12.49 23.59 22.28
C ASN A 115 -13.87 23.60 22.96
N SER A 116 -14.42 22.44 23.32
CA SER A 116 -15.74 22.35 23.97
C SER A 116 -15.73 22.77 25.44
N ALA A 117 -14.60 22.66 26.15
CA ALA A 117 -14.47 23.05 27.55
C ALA A 117 -14.31 24.57 27.78
N ASN A 118 -13.87 25.33 26.75
CA ASN A 118 -13.61 26.77 26.84
C ASN A 118 -14.65 27.65 26.11
N ASP A 119 -15.75 27.06 25.64
CA ASP A 119 -16.65 27.67 24.64
C ASP A 119 -17.70 28.64 25.23
N LYS A 120 -17.29 29.53 26.14
CA LYS A 120 -18.05 30.73 26.53
C LYS A 120 -17.43 32.04 26.05
N THR A 121 -16.25 32.02 25.45
CA THR A 121 -15.60 33.23 24.94
C THR A 121 -15.94 33.45 23.46
N MET A 122 -16.61 34.58 23.16
CA MET A 122 -16.76 35.08 21.80
C MET A 122 -15.39 35.21 21.14
N ILE A 123 -15.24 34.63 19.95
CA ILE A 123 -14.00 34.71 19.17
C ILE A 123 -13.95 36.12 18.55
N MET A 124 -13.09 36.98 19.08
CA MET A 124 -12.77 38.29 18.49
C MET A 124 -11.69 38.09 17.42
N ASP A 125 -11.87 38.71 16.24
CA ASP A 125 -10.80 38.85 15.25
C ASP A 125 -9.70 39.78 15.79
N SER A 126 -8.52 39.77 15.17
CA SER A 126 -7.33 40.58 15.48
C SER A 126 -7.61 42.09 15.53
N ASN A 127 -8.73 42.53 14.96
CA ASN A 127 -9.23 43.89 14.96
C ASN A 127 -10.36 44.15 16.00
N ASN A 128 -10.56 43.27 16.98
CA ASN A 128 -11.69 43.29 17.93
C ASN A 128 -13.08 43.24 17.28
N ASN A 129 -13.18 42.88 16.00
CA ASN A 129 -14.46 42.70 15.32
C ASN A 129 -15.02 41.30 15.64
N LEU A 130 -16.30 41.26 16.01
CA LEU A 130 -17.03 40.01 16.18
C LEU A 130 -17.32 39.45 14.78
N ASP A 131 -16.70 38.32 14.41
CA ASP A 131 -17.06 37.63 13.19
C ASP A 131 -18.27 36.70 13.44
N PRO A 132 -19.46 37.02 12.90
CA PRO A 132 -20.66 36.21 13.09
C PRO A 132 -20.57 34.82 12.44
N TYR A 133 -19.61 34.59 11.54
CA TYR A 133 -19.43 33.34 10.81
C TYR A 133 -18.30 32.46 11.36
N SER A 134 -17.44 32.97 12.22
CA SER A 134 -16.28 32.24 12.78
C SER A 134 -16.65 30.87 13.38
N LYS A 135 -17.74 30.79 14.15
CA LYS A 135 -18.25 29.52 14.70
C LYS A 135 -18.69 28.53 13.62
N ARG A 136 -19.34 29.02 12.56
CA ARG A 136 -19.79 28.20 11.43
C ARG A 136 -18.59 27.64 10.67
N ASP A 137 -17.58 28.46 10.45
CA ASP A 137 -16.37 28.06 9.73
C ASP A 137 -15.55 27.04 10.53
N LEU A 138 -15.48 27.19 11.85
CA LEU A 138 -14.86 26.20 12.73
C LEU A 138 -15.57 24.86 12.66
N VAL A 139 -16.91 24.84 12.78
CA VAL A 139 -17.71 23.61 12.63
C VAL A 139 -17.47 22.99 11.25
N LYS A 140 -17.54 23.77 10.17
CA LYS A 140 -17.32 23.27 8.81
C LYS A 140 -15.94 22.64 8.64
N LYS A 141 -14.89 23.31 9.14
CA LYS A 141 -13.52 22.82 9.08
C LYS A 141 -13.36 21.50 9.84
N THR A 142 -13.94 21.43 11.04
CA THR A 142 -13.90 20.21 11.84
C THR A 142 -14.63 19.03 11.21
N THR A 143 -15.82 19.26 10.66
CA THR A 143 -16.58 18.23 9.94
C THR A 143 -15.79 17.74 8.73
N SER A 144 -15.10 18.62 8.00
CA SER A 144 -14.25 18.23 6.87
C SER A 144 -13.15 17.26 7.28
N TYR A 145 -12.45 17.51 8.39
CA TYR A 145 -11.37 16.64 8.84
C TYR A 145 -11.83 15.24 9.23
N TYR A 146 -12.99 15.12 9.89
CA TYR A 146 -13.57 13.81 10.18
C TYR A 146 -14.07 13.11 8.91
N VAL A 147 -14.58 13.84 7.92
CA VAL A 147 -14.97 13.26 6.62
C VAL A 147 -13.76 12.63 5.94
N ASP A 148 -12.63 13.34 5.87
CA ASP A 148 -11.41 12.82 5.26
C ASP A 148 -10.86 11.60 6.02
N TYR A 149 -10.80 11.68 7.35
CA TYR A 149 -10.40 10.57 8.21
C TYR A 149 -11.27 9.31 8.00
N ASN A 150 -12.61 9.47 8.00
CA ASN A 150 -13.53 8.36 7.83
C ASN A 150 -13.42 7.72 6.44
N ALA A 151 -13.24 8.55 5.40
CA ALA A 151 -13.03 8.07 4.04
C ALA A 151 -11.75 7.24 3.93
N SER A 152 -10.63 7.74 4.47
CA SER A 152 -9.34 7.03 4.46
C SER A 152 -9.37 5.75 5.30
N THR A 153 -10.04 5.76 6.45
CA THR A 153 -10.19 4.57 7.31
C THR A 153 -10.98 3.48 6.58
N LYS A 154 -12.11 3.84 5.97
CA LYS A 154 -12.92 2.91 5.18
C LYS A 154 -12.15 2.35 3.98
N TRP A 155 -11.39 3.20 3.29
CA TRP A 155 -10.54 2.75 2.19
C TRP A 155 -9.47 1.77 2.67
N LEU A 156 -8.85 2.02 3.82
CA LEU A 156 -7.84 1.13 4.40
C LEU A 156 -8.42 -0.25 4.73
N GLU A 157 -9.59 -0.29 5.38
CA GLU A 157 -10.31 -1.54 5.66
C GLU A 157 -10.62 -2.33 4.38
N GLN A 158 -11.05 -1.63 3.33
CA GLN A 158 -11.28 -2.24 2.02
C GLN A 158 -9.99 -2.81 1.42
N GLN A 159 -8.87 -2.09 1.50
CA GLN A 159 -7.59 -2.59 0.98
C GLN A 159 -7.11 -3.82 1.75
N ILE A 160 -7.26 -3.85 3.07
CA ILE A 160 -6.94 -5.03 3.89
C ILE A 160 -7.80 -6.24 3.43
N GLY A 161 -9.09 -6.02 3.21
CA GLY A 161 -9.98 -7.07 2.68
C GLY A 161 -9.53 -7.58 1.31
N VAL A 162 -9.14 -6.69 0.40
CA VAL A 162 -8.61 -7.06 -0.93
C VAL A 162 -7.31 -7.86 -0.80
N GLU A 163 -6.38 -7.45 0.07
CA GLU A 163 -5.13 -8.19 0.29
C GLU A 163 -5.38 -9.61 0.80
N ASN A 164 -6.35 -9.80 1.71
CA ASN A 164 -6.70 -11.13 2.20
C ASN A 164 -7.21 -12.04 1.07
N ILE A 165 -8.11 -11.54 0.22
CA ILE A 165 -8.64 -12.28 -0.93
C ILE A 165 -7.50 -12.64 -1.91
N ILE A 166 -6.61 -11.70 -2.20
CA ILE A 166 -5.47 -11.93 -3.11
C ILE A 166 -4.56 -13.01 -2.54
N ARG A 167 -4.24 -12.96 -1.25
CA ARG A 167 -3.41 -13.97 -0.57
C ARG A 167 -4.02 -15.36 -0.64
N GLU A 168 -5.32 -15.47 -0.34
CA GLU A 168 -6.03 -16.74 -0.43
C GLU A 168 -5.98 -17.31 -1.85
N LYS A 169 -6.21 -16.47 -2.86
CA LYS A 169 -6.09 -16.87 -4.26
C LYS A 169 -4.67 -17.34 -4.60
N SER A 170 -3.65 -16.58 -4.20
CA SER A 170 -2.25 -16.94 -4.45
C SER A 170 -1.86 -18.25 -3.76
N VAL A 171 -2.39 -18.53 -2.57
CA VAL A 171 -2.22 -19.83 -1.87
C VAL A 171 -2.81 -20.97 -2.69
N VAL A 172 -4.03 -20.80 -3.23
CA VAL A 172 -4.67 -21.82 -4.05
C VAL A 172 -3.87 -22.06 -5.32
N THR A 173 -3.41 -21.00 -5.99
CA THR A 173 -2.53 -21.10 -7.17
C THR A 173 -1.24 -21.83 -6.85
N LEU A 174 -0.61 -21.53 -5.71
CA LEU A 174 0.59 -22.22 -5.26
C LEU A 174 0.31 -23.70 -5.00
N LYS A 175 -0.76 -24.08 -4.31
CA LYS A 175 -1.09 -25.50 -4.07
C LYS A 175 -1.33 -26.28 -5.36
N ASN A 176 -1.95 -25.65 -6.36
CA ASN A 176 -2.24 -26.29 -7.63
C ASN A 176 -0.98 -26.48 -8.50
N ASN A 177 -0.07 -25.50 -8.49
CA ASN A 177 1.09 -25.49 -9.39
C ASN A 177 2.37 -26.00 -8.72
N CYS A 178 2.47 -25.84 -7.41
CA CYS A 178 3.59 -26.26 -6.58
C CYS A 178 3.11 -27.43 -5.72
N ASN A 179 3.75 -28.58 -5.90
CA ASN A 179 3.45 -29.77 -5.10
C ASN A 179 3.52 -29.41 -3.60
N ASP A 180 2.74 -30.09 -2.74
CA ASP A 180 2.53 -29.83 -1.31
C ASP A 180 3.79 -29.94 -0.42
N ASN A 181 4.99 -29.78 -0.97
CA ASN A 181 6.23 -29.84 -0.23
C ASN A 181 6.23 -28.75 0.86
N ILE A 182 6.13 -29.23 2.08
CA ILE A 182 5.41 -28.58 3.19
C ILE A 182 6.16 -27.36 3.75
N GLU A 183 7.44 -27.20 3.44
CA GLU A 183 8.31 -26.28 4.18
C GLU A 183 8.10 -24.80 3.82
N TYR A 184 7.97 -24.47 2.53
CA TYR A 184 7.66 -23.10 2.13
C TYR A 184 6.22 -22.72 2.49
N MET A 185 5.28 -23.67 2.45
CA MET A 185 3.91 -23.47 2.95
C MET A 185 3.83 -23.38 4.47
N LYS A 186 4.74 -24.03 5.21
CA LYS A 186 4.89 -23.84 6.67
C LYS A 186 5.43 -22.44 6.97
N GLN A 187 6.47 -22.00 6.26
CA GLN A 187 6.99 -20.64 6.38
C GLN A 187 5.91 -19.60 6.02
N PHE A 188 5.12 -19.87 4.97
CA PHE A 188 3.95 -19.10 4.59
C PHE A 188 2.92 -19.01 5.73
N ASN A 189 2.51 -20.15 6.27
CA ASN A 189 1.54 -20.19 7.37
C ASN A 189 2.08 -19.52 8.64
N LEU A 190 3.37 -19.61 8.91
CA LEU A 190 4.02 -18.91 10.03
C LEU A 190 4.06 -17.39 9.79
N PHE A 191 4.33 -16.94 8.56
CA PHE A 191 4.28 -15.53 8.19
C PHE A 191 2.85 -14.97 8.35
N CYS A 192 1.84 -15.70 7.86
CA CYS A 192 0.44 -15.29 7.99
C CYS A 192 -0.08 -15.34 9.44
N LYS A 193 0.44 -16.23 10.31
CA LYS A 193 0.04 -16.35 11.72
C LYS A 193 0.73 -15.39 12.68
N LYS A 194 1.82 -14.74 12.28
CA LYS A 194 2.52 -13.75 13.11
C LYS A 194 1.81 -12.38 13.17
N LYS A 195 0.62 -12.26 12.59
CA LYS A 195 -0.16 -11.03 12.50
C LYS A 195 -1.52 -11.21 13.13
#